data_AF-A0A8C6ETF0-F1
#
_entry.id   AF-A0A8C6ETF0-F1
#
_cell.length_a   1.000
_cell.length_b   1.000
_cell.length_c   1.000
_cell.angle_alpha   90.00
_cell.angle_beta   90.00
_cell.angle_gamma   90.00
#
_symmetry.space_group_name_H-M   'P 1'
#
loop_
_entity.id
_entity.type
_entity.pdbx_description
1 polymer ?
#
loop_
_entity_poly.entity_id
_entity_poly.type
_entity_poly.pdbx_seq_one_letter_code
_entity_poly.pdbx_strand_id
1 'polypeptide(L)'
;VLQFMTHNGNLRVKAKFEARVPAFYYVPQANDCLVLKEQWIRAKYERQEFMADGKAVPPPGNREGILWKRGKDNAQFLRRRFVLLAREGLLKYYTKEESKGPKAVINIKDLNATFQTEKIGHPHGLQITYRRERHIRNLFVYHESGKEIVDWFNALRAARLQYLKMAYPELPESELVPFLTRNYLKQGFMEKTGPKQREPFKKRWFALDPQERRLLYYKNPLDAFEQGQVFIGSKEQGYEVSEDLPKGIRGNRWKAGITIVTPERRFILTCATEKEQREWLESLRDVLCRPLTPLHVPTAVTESGCSSR
;
A
#
# COMPACT_ATOMS: atom_id res chain seq x y z
N VAL A 1 -4.24 -43.39 5.31
CA VAL A 1 -4.38 -41.91 5.47
C VAL A 1 -3.74 -41.43 6.77
N LEU A 2 -4.12 -41.96 7.95
CA LEU A 2 -3.56 -41.51 9.25
C LEU A 2 -2.03 -41.62 9.32
N GLN A 3 -1.45 -42.79 8.99
CA GLN A 3 0.00 -43.00 8.98
C GLN A 3 0.75 -42.07 7.99
N PHE A 4 0.14 -41.75 6.83
CA PHE A 4 0.71 -40.80 5.87
C PHE A 4 0.71 -39.37 6.43
N MET A 5 -0.35 -38.95 7.11
CA MET A 5 -0.44 -37.62 7.75
C MET A 5 0.52 -37.50 8.94
N THR A 6 0.63 -38.55 9.77
CA THR A 6 1.60 -38.61 10.87
C THR A 6 3.04 -38.55 10.36
N HIS A 7 3.32 -39.21 9.23
CA HIS A 7 4.63 -39.16 8.61
C HIS A 7 4.90 -37.83 7.87
N ASN A 8 3.88 -37.17 7.30
CA ASN A 8 4.00 -35.95 6.51
C ASN A 8 3.37 -34.73 7.21
N GLY A 9 3.61 -34.58 8.51
CA GLY A 9 3.11 -33.42 9.26
C GLY A 9 3.64 -32.08 8.75
N ASN A 10 3.02 -30.99 9.18
CA ASN A 10 3.28 -29.62 8.71
C ASN A 10 4.76 -29.23 8.68
N LEU A 11 5.56 -29.68 9.66
CA LEU A 11 6.99 -29.39 9.71
C LEU A 11 7.76 -30.00 8.53
N ARG A 12 7.47 -31.25 8.16
CA ARG A 12 8.15 -31.94 7.05
C ARG A 12 7.69 -31.41 5.70
N VAL A 13 6.40 -31.08 5.58
CA VAL A 13 5.85 -30.42 4.39
C VAL A 13 6.49 -29.05 4.20
N LYS A 14 6.63 -28.26 5.27
CA LYS A 14 7.30 -26.96 5.24
C LYS A 14 8.76 -27.11 4.82
N ALA A 15 9.51 -28.02 5.44
CA ALA A 15 10.91 -28.27 5.09
C ALA A 15 11.10 -28.68 3.63
N LYS A 16 10.14 -29.39 3.03
CA LYS A 16 10.18 -29.81 1.62
C LYS A 16 9.76 -28.70 0.65
N PHE A 17 8.57 -28.14 0.82
CA PHE A 17 7.93 -27.25 -0.15
C PHE A 17 8.21 -25.76 0.08
N GLU A 18 8.86 -25.40 1.19
CA GLU A 18 9.27 -24.03 1.51
C GLU A 18 10.79 -23.91 1.70
N ALA A 19 11.56 -24.89 1.21
CA ALA A 19 13.01 -24.99 1.42
C ALA A 19 13.80 -23.76 0.95
N ARG A 20 13.34 -23.11 -0.14
CA ARG A 20 14.03 -22.01 -0.81
C ARG A 20 13.13 -20.80 -1.07
N VAL A 21 12.17 -20.53 -0.18
CA VAL A 21 11.31 -19.34 -0.30
C VAL A 21 12.17 -18.08 -0.22
N PRO A 22 12.22 -17.23 -1.27
CA PRO A 22 13.01 -16.01 -1.22
C PRO A 22 12.48 -15.04 -0.16
N ALA A 23 13.36 -14.31 0.53
CA ALA A 23 12.97 -13.38 1.58
C ALA A 23 11.98 -12.28 1.11
N PHE A 24 12.05 -11.88 -0.16
CA PHE A 24 11.09 -10.93 -0.72
C PHE A 24 9.73 -11.55 -1.04
N TYR A 25 9.60 -12.88 -1.13
CA TYR A 25 8.35 -13.51 -1.54
C TYR A 25 7.28 -13.30 -0.47
N TYR A 26 6.10 -12.82 -0.86
CA TYR A 26 5.02 -12.56 0.09
C TYR A 26 4.35 -13.85 0.55
N VAL A 27 4.39 -14.10 1.86
CA VAL A 27 3.67 -15.22 2.48
C VAL A 27 2.32 -14.71 3.00
N PRO A 28 1.19 -15.19 2.44
CA PRO A 28 -0.12 -14.67 2.76
C PRO A 28 -0.57 -14.99 4.19
N GLN A 29 -1.32 -14.05 4.76
CA GLN A 29 -1.98 -14.12 6.06
C GLN A 29 -3.46 -14.49 5.91
N ALA A 30 -4.14 -14.78 7.01
CA ALA A 30 -5.53 -15.24 6.99
C ALA A 30 -6.50 -14.24 6.32
N ASN A 31 -6.29 -12.95 6.56
CA ASN A 31 -7.10 -11.84 6.06
C ASN A 31 -6.71 -11.37 4.65
N ASP A 32 -5.69 -11.96 4.02
CA ASP A 32 -5.33 -11.61 2.64
C ASP A 32 -6.37 -12.09 1.63
N CYS A 33 -6.37 -11.42 0.47
CA CYS A 33 -7.26 -11.74 -0.64
C CYS A 33 -7.04 -13.16 -1.18
N LEU A 34 -8.07 -13.72 -1.81
CA LEU A 34 -8.07 -15.11 -2.27
C LEU A 34 -6.91 -15.41 -3.24
N VAL A 35 -6.61 -14.49 -4.17
CA VAL A 35 -5.54 -14.70 -5.17
C VAL A 35 -4.17 -14.91 -4.54
N LEU A 36 -3.84 -14.21 -3.45
CA LEU A 36 -2.58 -14.40 -2.74
C LEU A 36 -2.50 -15.79 -2.08
N LYS A 37 -3.58 -16.21 -1.42
CA LYS A 37 -3.68 -17.52 -0.76
C LYS A 37 -3.64 -18.66 -1.77
N GLU A 38 -4.44 -18.56 -2.83
CA GLU A 38 -4.48 -19.56 -3.91
C GLU A 38 -3.10 -19.68 -4.57
N GLN A 39 -2.50 -18.57 -5.00
CA GLN A 39 -1.23 -18.62 -5.72
C GLN A 39 -0.06 -19.05 -4.84
N TRP A 40 -0.12 -18.83 -3.52
CA TRP A 40 0.84 -19.41 -2.58
C TRP A 40 0.73 -20.94 -2.50
N ILE A 41 -0.49 -21.47 -2.37
CA ILE A 41 -0.74 -22.92 -2.34
C ILE A 41 -0.26 -23.55 -3.65
N ARG A 42 -0.62 -22.97 -4.79
CA ARG A 42 -0.19 -23.44 -6.11
C ARG A 42 1.33 -23.32 -6.30
N ALA A 43 1.96 -22.24 -5.84
CA ALA A 43 3.42 -22.09 -5.90
C ALA A 43 4.13 -23.23 -5.16
N LYS A 44 3.64 -23.58 -3.97
CA LYS A 44 4.21 -24.65 -3.15
C LYS A 44 3.99 -26.04 -3.72
N TYR A 45 2.74 -26.40 -4.04
CA TYR A 45 2.40 -27.81 -4.24
C TYR A 45 2.20 -28.19 -5.70
N GLU A 46 1.65 -27.28 -6.51
CA GLU A 46 1.41 -27.53 -7.94
C GLU A 46 2.67 -27.26 -8.75
N ARG A 47 3.31 -26.10 -8.53
CA ARG A 47 4.47 -25.63 -9.30
C ARG A 47 5.80 -25.90 -8.61
N GLN A 48 5.77 -26.22 -7.32
CA GLN A 48 6.94 -26.61 -6.52
C GLN A 48 8.09 -25.59 -6.62
N GLU A 49 7.75 -24.30 -6.65
CA GLU A 49 8.68 -23.20 -6.95
C GLU A 49 9.79 -23.03 -5.90
N PHE A 50 9.63 -23.60 -4.70
CA PHE A 50 10.55 -23.41 -3.57
C PHE A 50 11.20 -24.71 -3.06
N MET A 51 11.03 -25.83 -3.78
CA MET A 51 11.70 -27.09 -3.41
C MET A 51 13.22 -27.00 -3.64
N ALA A 52 13.99 -27.80 -2.89
CA ALA A 52 15.46 -27.78 -2.96
C ALA A 52 16.01 -28.22 -4.33
N ASP A 53 15.34 -29.17 -4.96
CA ASP A 53 15.59 -29.75 -6.29
C ASP A 53 14.89 -28.98 -7.43
N GLY A 54 14.12 -27.94 -7.11
CA GLY A 54 13.43 -27.11 -8.09
C GLY A 54 14.40 -26.36 -9.01
N LYS A 55 13.93 -26.05 -10.23
CA LYS A 55 14.68 -25.20 -11.18
C LYS A 55 15.04 -23.88 -10.50
N ALA A 56 16.25 -23.39 -10.73
CA ALA A 56 16.71 -22.11 -10.20
C ALA A 56 15.69 -21.01 -10.56
N VAL A 57 15.16 -20.32 -9.54
CA VAL A 57 14.29 -19.16 -9.74
C VAL A 57 15.10 -18.12 -10.54
N PRO A 58 14.62 -17.65 -11.70
CA PRO A 58 15.32 -16.63 -12.47
C PRO A 58 15.68 -15.45 -11.56
N PRO A 59 16.87 -14.83 -11.72
CA PRO A 59 17.29 -13.75 -10.86
C PRO A 59 16.19 -12.68 -10.83
N PRO A 60 15.56 -12.46 -9.66
CA PRO A 60 14.37 -11.64 -9.59
C PRO A 60 14.80 -10.19 -9.80
N GLY A 61 14.12 -9.50 -10.69
CA GLY A 61 14.32 -8.06 -10.76
C GLY A 61 13.81 -7.42 -12.04
N ASN A 62 14.20 -7.94 -13.20
CA ASN A 62 13.67 -7.40 -14.44
C ASN A 62 12.41 -8.18 -14.83
N ARG A 63 11.35 -7.45 -15.17
CA ARG A 63 10.10 -8.04 -15.64
C ARG A 63 9.48 -7.15 -16.69
N GLU A 64 9.02 -7.75 -17.77
CA GLU A 64 8.25 -7.06 -18.80
C GLU A 64 6.96 -7.83 -19.08
N GLY A 65 5.89 -7.10 -19.38
CA GLY A 65 4.61 -7.70 -19.70
C GLY A 65 3.49 -6.68 -19.81
N ILE A 66 2.33 -7.16 -20.22
CA ILE A 66 1.13 -6.34 -20.34
C ILE A 66 0.33 -6.42 -19.04
N LEU A 67 -0.12 -5.28 -18.52
CA LEU A 67 -1.14 -5.21 -17.48
C LEU A 67 -2.33 -4.40 -17.99
N TRP A 68 -3.52 -4.81 -17.59
CA TRP A 68 -4.71 -4.00 -17.75
C TRP A 68 -4.68 -2.87 -16.74
N LYS A 69 -4.60 -1.62 -17.20
CA LYS A 69 -4.45 -0.45 -16.34
C LYS A 69 -5.63 0.48 -16.50
N ARG A 70 -6.22 0.90 -15.37
CA ARG A 70 -7.26 1.94 -15.34
C ARG A 70 -6.72 3.28 -15.85
N GLY A 71 -7.52 3.96 -16.67
CA GLY A 71 -7.28 5.34 -17.07
C GLY A 71 -7.27 6.30 -15.89
N LYS A 72 -6.71 7.50 -16.09
CA LYS A 72 -6.66 8.54 -15.04
C LYS A 72 -8.07 9.12 -14.82
N ASP A 73 -8.69 9.54 -15.92
CA ASP A 73 -9.92 10.33 -15.91
C ASP A 73 -11.11 9.53 -16.49
N ASN A 74 -10.83 8.39 -17.14
CA ASN A 74 -11.85 7.46 -17.60
C ASN A 74 -11.79 6.16 -16.79
N ALA A 75 -12.95 5.56 -16.53
CA ALA A 75 -13.08 4.33 -15.76
C ALA A 75 -12.61 3.08 -16.51
N GLN A 76 -12.09 3.24 -17.74
CA GLN A 76 -11.73 2.13 -18.61
C GLN A 76 -10.36 1.56 -18.24
N PHE A 77 -10.26 0.24 -18.31
CA PHE A 77 -8.98 -0.47 -18.25
C PHE A 77 -8.48 -0.70 -19.67
N LEU A 78 -7.21 -0.41 -19.91
CA LEU A 78 -6.56 -0.61 -21.20
C LEU A 78 -5.24 -1.33 -21.01
N ARG A 79 -4.88 -2.17 -21.98
CA ARG A 79 -3.60 -2.90 -22.00
C ARG A 79 -2.44 -1.91 -22.07
N ARG A 80 -1.49 -2.04 -21.16
CA ARG A 80 -0.28 -1.20 -21.08
C ARG A 80 0.92 -2.10 -20.85
N ARG A 81 2.00 -1.83 -21.58
CA ARG A 81 3.28 -2.51 -21.39
C ARG A 81 3.99 -1.92 -20.19
N PHE A 82 4.31 -2.76 -19.21
CA PHE A 82 5.09 -2.42 -18.04
C PHE A 82 6.46 -3.07 -18.14
N VAL A 83 7.49 -2.35 -17.71
CA VAL A 83 8.87 -2.80 -17.67
C VAL A 83 9.45 -2.42 -16.30
N LEU A 84 9.72 -3.41 -15.48
CA LEU A 84 10.48 -3.30 -14.25
C LEU A 84 11.95 -3.54 -14.56
N LEU A 85 12.79 -2.59 -14.17
CA LEU A 85 14.25 -2.63 -14.28
C LEU A 85 14.81 -2.56 -12.85
N ALA A 86 14.86 -3.70 -12.14
CA ALA A 86 15.21 -3.69 -10.71
C ALA A 86 16.62 -3.16 -10.45
N ARG A 87 17.58 -3.47 -11.33
CA ARG A 87 18.96 -2.95 -11.20
C ARG A 87 19.02 -1.42 -11.26
N GLU A 88 18.16 -0.81 -12.06
CA GLU A 88 18.03 0.64 -12.16
C GLU A 88 17.13 1.23 -11.07
N GLY A 89 16.37 0.40 -10.35
CA GLY A 89 15.36 0.85 -9.39
C GLY A 89 14.18 1.55 -10.06
N LEU A 90 13.78 1.15 -11.28
CA LEU A 90 12.73 1.82 -12.06
C LEU A 90 11.61 0.88 -12.51
N LEU A 91 10.36 1.32 -12.40
CA LEU A 91 9.21 0.77 -13.10
C LEU A 91 8.74 1.77 -14.17
N LYS A 92 8.70 1.33 -15.43
CA LYS A 92 8.26 2.12 -16.57
C LYS A 92 6.96 1.54 -17.12
N TYR A 93 6.08 2.39 -17.65
CA TYR A 93 4.97 1.90 -18.46
C TYR A 93 4.75 2.73 -19.72
N TYR A 94 4.25 2.08 -20.76
CA TYR A 94 4.07 2.63 -22.10
C TYR A 94 2.59 2.55 -22.49
N THR A 95 2.09 3.60 -23.18
CA THR A 95 0.69 3.64 -23.63
C THR A 95 0.45 2.86 -24.91
N LYS A 96 1.47 2.73 -25.75
CA LYS A 96 1.49 2.01 -27.01
C LYS A 96 2.82 1.26 -27.10
N GLU A 97 2.91 0.18 -27.86
CA GLU A 97 4.15 -0.58 -28.01
C GLU A 97 5.25 0.24 -28.69
N GLU A 98 4.90 1.01 -29.72
CA GLU A 98 5.83 1.84 -30.52
C GLU A 98 6.06 3.26 -29.97
N SER A 99 5.73 3.54 -28.71
CA SER A 99 5.90 4.90 -28.19
C SER A 99 7.38 5.29 -28.08
N LYS A 100 7.73 6.51 -28.53
CA LYS A 100 9.10 7.09 -28.46
C LYS A 100 9.72 7.12 -27.06
N GLY A 101 8.93 6.93 -26.00
CA GLY A 101 9.41 6.87 -24.62
C GLY A 101 8.32 6.45 -23.64
N PRO A 102 8.68 6.16 -22.38
CA PRO A 102 7.74 5.74 -21.36
C PRO A 102 6.73 6.85 -21.04
N LYS A 103 5.48 6.47 -20.82
CA LYS A 103 4.44 7.41 -20.36
C LYS A 103 4.72 7.86 -18.92
N ALA A 104 5.29 6.98 -18.10
CA ALA A 104 5.81 7.32 -16.78
C ALA A 104 7.03 6.47 -16.45
N VAL A 105 7.94 7.06 -15.69
CA VAL A 105 9.08 6.41 -15.05
C VAL A 105 8.88 6.57 -13.55
N ILE A 106 8.81 5.46 -12.82
CA ILE A 106 8.46 5.40 -11.41
C ILE A 106 9.66 4.84 -10.65
N ASN A 107 10.13 5.57 -9.64
CA ASN A 107 11.25 5.12 -8.81
C ASN A 107 10.76 4.10 -7.77
N ILE A 108 11.47 2.98 -7.63
CA ILE A 108 11.21 1.93 -6.65
C ILE A 108 11.33 2.45 -5.20
N LYS A 109 12.12 3.49 -4.95
CA LYS A 109 12.25 4.14 -3.64
C LYS A 109 10.91 4.47 -2.99
N ASP A 110 10.00 5.08 -3.76
CA ASP A 110 8.71 5.60 -3.28
C ASP A 110 7.52 4.73 -3.70
N LEU A 111 7.77 3.59 -4.35
CA LEU A 111 6.72 2.70 -4.84
C LEU A 111 6.16 1.83 -3.71
N ASN A 112 4.84 1.75 -3.63
CA ASN A 112 4.13 0.70 -2.89
C ASN A 112 3.20 -0.09 -3.82
N ALA A 113 2.94 -1.34 -3.47
CA ALA A 113 1.97 -2.19 -4.14
C ALA A 113 1.13 -2.93 -3.10
N THR A 114 -0.19 -2.94 -3.26
CA THR A 114 -1.13 -3.62 -2.35
C THR A 114 -2.31 -4.15 -3.15
N PHE A 115 -2.72 -5.40 -2.88
CA PHE A 115 -3.92 -5.96 -3.50
C PHE A 115 -5.17 -5.27 -2.95
N GLN A 116 -6.07 -4.85 -3.85
CA GLN A 116 -7.27 -4.06 -3.54
C GLN A 116 -8.45 -4.59 -4.37
N THR A 117 -8.67 -5.90 -4.30
CA THR A 117 -9.55 -6.66 -5.20
C THR A 117 -11.00 -6.16 -5.17
N GLU A 118 -11.55 -5.94 -3.98
CA GLU A 118 -12.91 -5.42 -3.78
C GLU A 118 -13.04 -3.97 -4.28
N LYS A 119 -12.10 -3.09 -3.89
CA LYS A 119 -12.09 -1.68 -4.28
C LYS A 119 -12.03 -1.51 -5.81
N ILE A 120 -11.21 -2.34 -6.47
CA ILE A 120 -11.01 -2.31 -7.92
C ILE A 120 -12.16 -3.01 -8.66
N GLY A 121 -12.87 -3.92 -8.00
CA GLY A 121 -13.92 -4.74 -8.61
C GLY A 121 -13.35 -5.85 -9.51
N HIS A 122 -12.16 -6.35 -9.20
CA HIS A 122 -11.51 -7.43 -9.95
C HIS A 122 -10.73 -8.37 -9.01
N PRO A 123 -10.83 -9.70 -9.14
CA PRO A 123 -10.19 -10.67 -8.23
C PRO A 123 -8.66 -10.55 -8.20
N HIS A 124 -8.07 -9.97 -9.25
CA HIS A 124 -6.63 -9.75 -9.41
C HIS A 124 -6.26 -8.26 -9.33
N GLY A 125 -7.11 -7.42 -8.74
CA GLY A 125 -6.88 -5.99 -8.64
C GLY A 125 -5.70 -5.64 -7.73
N LEU A 126 -4.67 -5.01 -8.31
CA LEU A 126 -3.49 -4.48 -7.62
C LEU A 126 -3.47 -2.95 -7.71
N GLN A 127 -3.29 -2.29 -6.56
CA GLN A 127 -3.04 -0.86 -6.50
C GLN A 127 -1.53 -0.63 -6.35
N ILE A 128 -0.95 0.08 -7.32
CA ILE A 128 0.43 0.58 -7.24
C ILE A 128 0.35 2.06 -6.92
N THR A 129 1.05 2.50 -5.88
CA THR A 129 1.16 3.91 -5.52
C THR A 129 2.60 4.37 -5.57
N TYR A 130 2.81 5.63 -5.93
CA TYR A 130 4.13 6.25 -5.91
C TYR A 130 4.02 7.76 -5.70
N ARG A 131 5.07 8.35 -5.16
CA ARG A 131 5.16 9.80 -4.97
C ARG A 131 5.42 10.48 -6.32
N ARG A 132 4.61 11.48 -6.64
CA ARG A 132 4.79 12.35 -7.81
C ARG A 132 4.66 13.79 -7.34
N GLU A 133 5.77 14.52 -7.35
CA GLU A 133 5.87 15.85 -6.73
C GLU A 133 5.40 15.77 -5.26
N ARG A 134 4.41 16.56 -4.86
CA ARG A 134 3.83 16.55 -3.51
C ARG A 134 2.66 15.57 -3.33
N HIS A 135 2.29 14.85 -4.38
CA HIS A 135 1.10 14.00 -4.42
C HIS A 135 1.41 12.50 -4.45
N ILE A 136 0.43 11.70 -4.05
CA ILE A 136 0.46 10.24 -4.19
C ILE A 136 -0.34 9.85 -5.44
N ARG A 137 0.35 9.29 -6.42
CA ARG A 137 -0.29 8.79 -7.64
C ARG A 137 -0.73 7.35 -7.46
N ASN A 138 -2.03 7.09 -7.63
CA ASN A 138 -2.59 5.74 -7.74
C ASN A 138 -2.61 5.24 -9.18
N LEU A 139 -2.11 4.02 -9.38
CA LEU A 139 -2.37 3.19 -10.55
C LEU A 139 -3.16 1.96 -10.10
N PHE A 140 -4.30 1.71 -10.76
CA PHE A 140 -5.07 0.49 -10.55
C PHE A 140 -4.84 -0.42 -11.74
N VAL A 141 -4.32 -1.62 -11.49
CA VAL A 141 -3.96 -2.59 -12.52
C VAL A 141 -4.49 -3.97 -12.18
N TYR A 142 -4.61 -4.83 -13.18
CA TYR A 142 -4.82 -6.26 -13.00
C TYR A 142 -4.19 -7.05 -14.15
N HIS A 143 -4.13 -8.36 -13.97
CA HIS A 143 -3.89 -9.34 -15.02
C HIS A 143 -4.99 -10.41 -14.97
N GLU A 144 -5.29 -11.04 -16.11
CA GLU A 144 -6.31 -12.10 -16.19
C GLU A 144 -5.84 -13.37 -15.46
N SER A 145 -4.57 -13.72 -15.59
CA SER A 145 -3.92 -14.76 -14.77
C SER A 145 -3.57 -14.26 -13.37
N GLY A 146 -4.03 -14.99 -12.35
CA GLY A 146 -3.69 -14.77 -10.94
C GLY A 146 -2.20 -14.98 -10.66
N LYS A 147 -1.56 -15.96 -11.31
CA LYS A 147 -0.12 -16.18 -11.20
C LYS A 147 0.66 -14.94 -11.67
N GLU A 148 0.32 -14.42 -12.84
CA GLU A 148 1.02 -13.29 -13.44
C GLU A 148 0.96 -12.03 -12.56
N ILE A 149 -0.20 -11.70 -11.99
CA ILE A 149 -0.28 -10.53 -11.10
C ILE A 149 0.49 -10.72 -9.79
N VAL A 150 0.53 -11.94 -9.26
CA VAL A 150 1.28 -12.27 -8.04
C VAL A 150 2.78 -12.28 -8.31
N ASP A 151 3.20 -12.74 -9.50
CA ASP A 151 4.58 -12.66 -9.96
C ASP A 151 5.02 -11.19 -10.14
N TRP A 152 4.16 -10.32 -10.69
CA TRP A 152 4.41 -8.87 -10.74
C TRP A 152 4.57 -8.27 -9.35
N PHE A 153 3.69 -8.62 -8.40
CA PHE A 153 3.76 -8.14 -7.02
C PHE A 153 5.06 -8.57 -6.33
N ASN A 154 5.44 -9.85 -6.45
CA ASN A 154 6.70 -10.35 -5.89
C ASN A 154 7.94 -9.81 -6.60
N ALA A 155 7.87 -9.51 -7.90
CA ALA A 155 8.96 -8.83 -8.61
C ALA A 155 9.17 -7.39 -8.10
N LEU A 156 8.09 -6.65 -7.84
CA LEU A 156 8.16 -5.32 -7.21
C LEU A 156 8.76 -5.42 -5.80
N ARG A 157 8.38 -6.43 -5.01
CA ARG A 157 8.97 -6.69 -3.69
C ARG A 157 10.46 -7.02 -3.77
N ALA A 158 10.89 -7.81 -4.76
CA ALA A 158 12.30 -8.11 -4.99
C ALA A 158 13.10 -6.85 -5.34
N ALA A 159 12.59 -6.02 -6.25
CA ALA A 159 13.22 -4.74 -6.61
C ALA A 159 13.32 -3.79 -5.41
N ARG A 160 12.27 -3.74 -4.58
CA ARG A 160 12.26 -2.99 -3.32
C ARG A 160 13.32 -3.49 -2.34
N LEU A 161 13.48 -4.81 -2.23
CA LEU A 161 14.47 -5.40 -1.32
C LEU A 161 15.89 -5.06 -1.79
N GLN A 162 16.16 -5.16 -3.09
CA GLN A 162 17.44 -4.77 -3.67
C GLN A 162 17.74 -3.28 -3.41
N TYR A 163 16.77 -2.40 -3.64
CA TYR A 163 16.92 -0.97 -3.33
C TYR A 163 17.24 -0.74 -1.84
N LEU A 164 16.50 -1.37 -0.93
CA LEU A 164 16.69 -1.17 0.50
C LEU A 164 18.05 -1.70 0.98
N LYS A 165 18.52 -2.85 0.48
CA LYS A 165 19.87 -3.36 0.79
C LYS A 165 20.98 -2.40 0.37
N MET A 166 20.79 -1.69 -0.74
CA MET A 166 21.75 -0.70 -1.22
C MET A 166 21.67 0.61 -0.41
N ALA A 167 20.46 1.00 -0.01
CA ALA A 167 20.23 2.24 0.74
C ALA A 167 20.58 2.13 2.23
N TYR A 168 20.49 0.92 2.80
CA TYR A 168 20.71 0.63 4.22
C TYR A 168 21.56 -0.64 4.38
N PRO A 169 22.83 -0.64 3.91
CA PRO A 169 23.71 -1.82 3.94
C PRO A 169 24.02 -2.33 5.34
N GLU A 170 23.85 -1.50 6.37
CA GLU A 170 24.04 -1.82 7.78
C GLU A 170 22.90 -2.65 8.38
N LEU A 171 21.71 -2.64 7.77
CA LEU A 171 20.55 -3.36 8.29
C LEU A 171 20.51 -4.79 7.74
N PRO A 172 20.23 -5.79 8.60
CA PRO A 172 20.06 -7.16 8.14
C PRO A 172 18.82 -7.28 7.24
N GLU A 173 18.86 -8.22 6.29
CA GLU A 173 17.76 -8.43 5.33
C GLU A 173 16.40 -8.60 6.02
N SER A 174 16.36 -9.31 7.15
CA SER A 174 15.15 -9.54 7.95
C SER A 174 14.49 -8.26 8.44
N GLU A 175 15.25 -7.19 8.70
CA GLU A 175 14.72 -5.89 9.11
C GLU A 175 14.22 -5.07 7.92
N LEU A 176 14.64 -5.37 6.69
CA LEU A 176 14.19 -4.69 5.48
C LEU A 176 12.89 -5.26 4.91
N VAL A 177 12.64 -6.56 5.09
CA VAL A 177 11.46 -7.28 4.56
C VAL A 177 10.10 -6.63 4.91
N PRO A 178 9.88 -6.07 6.12
CA PRO A 178 8.66 -5.36 6.45
C PRO A 178 8.39 -4.11 5.60
N PHE A 179 9.43 -3.53 4.97
CA PHE A 179 9.35 -2.26 4.21
C PHE A 179 9.25 -2.46 2.70
N LEU A 180 9.14 -3.70 2.20
CA LEU A 180 9.08 -3.99 0.76
C LEU A 180 7.79 -3.44 0.14
N THR A 181 6.65 -3.81 0.74
CA THR A 181 5.31 -3.36 0.38
C THR A 181 4.46 -3.31 1.64
N ARG A 182 3.44 -2.47 1.64
CA ARG A 182 2.58 -2.23 2.82
C ARG A 182 1.12 -2.15 2.44
N ASN A 183 0.29 -2.66 3.33
CA ASN A 183 -1.15 -2.51 3.26
C ASN A 183 -1.59 -1.26 4.03
N TYR A 184 -2.72 -0.68 3.63
CA TYR A 184 -3.37 0.35 4.44
C TYR A 184 -3.96 -0.30 5.69
N LEU A 185 -3.71 0.32 6.85
CA LEU A 185 -4.19 -0.19 8.14
C LEU A 185 -5.71 -0.15 8.21
N LYS A 186 -6.30 0.94 7.73
CA LYS A 186 -7.75 1.08 7.59
C LYS A 186 -8.09 1.96 6.40
N GLN A 187 -9.21 1.63 5.75
CA GLN A 187 -9.78 2.43 4.67
C GLN A 187 -11.30 2.47 4.81
N GLY A 188 -11.93 3.51 4.28
CA GLY A 188 -13.37 3.68 4.40
C GLY A 188 -13.81 5.12 4.18
N PHE A 189 -15.12 5.34 4.16
CA PHE A 189 -15.66 6.68 4.05
C PHE A 189 -15.75 7.36 5.43
N MET A 190 -15.35 8.62 5.49
CA MET A 190 -15.67 9.56 6.56
C MET A 190 -16.17 10.87 5.94
N GLU A 191 -16.93 11.68 6.67
CA GLU A 191 -17.16 13.07 6.28
C GLU A 191 -16.09 13.95 6.93
N LYS A 192 -15.67 15.02 6.23
CA LYS A 192 -14.76 16.04 6.76
C LYS A 192 -15.22 17.44 6.42
N THR A 193 -14.93 18.41 7.29
CA THR A 193 -15.06 19.84 6.97
C THR A 193 -13.73 20.44 6.50
N GLY A 194 -13.72 21.74 6.18
CA GLY A 194 -12.54 22.50 5.79
C GLY A 194 -11.76 23.05 6.99
N PRO A 195 -10.62 23.72 6.75
CA PRO A 195 -9.76 24.23 7.81
C PRO A 195 -10.44 25.23 8.74
N LYS A 196 -11.42 26.02 8.24
CA LYS A 196 -12.15 26.99 9.07
C LYS A 196 -13.28 26.36 9.89
N GLN A 197 -13.55 25.06 9.69
CA GLN A 197 -14.61 24.29 10.35
C GLN A 197 -16.02 24.87 10.15
N ARG A 198 -16.18 25.73 9.14
CA ARG A 198 -17.45 26.36 8.74
C ARG A 198 -17.88 25.89 7.36
N GLU A 199 -16.96 25.29 6.62
CA GLU A 199 -17.24 24.74 5.31
C GLU A 199 -18.15 23.50 5.43
N PRO A 200 -19.03 23.25 4.44
CA PRO A 200 -19.87 22.06 4.46
C PRO A 200 -19.07 20.77 4.56
N PHE A 201 -19.57 19.82 5.34
CA PHE A 201 -18.99 18.48 5.42
C PHE A 201 -19.08 17.78 4.06
N LYS A 202 -17.98 17.13 3.66
CA LYS A 202 -17.89 16.37 2.42
C LYS A 202 -17.48 14.94 2.73
N LYS A 203 -18.25 13.97 2.22
CA LYS A 203 -17.89 12.55 2.22
C LYS A 203 -16.62 12.34 1.38
N ARG A 204 -15.64 11.65 1.94
CA ARG A 204 -14.35 11.35 1.31
C ARG A 204 -13.95 9.91 1.65
N TRP A 205 -13.26 9.25 0.72
CA TRP A 205 -12.64 7.96 0.97
C TRP A 205 -11.28 8.19 1.64
N PHE A 206 -11.06 7.61 2.81
CA PHE A 206 -9.82 7.73 3.56
C PHE A 206 -9.01 6.43 3.47
N ALA A 207 -7.69 6.57 3.50
CA ALA A 207 -6.76 5.45 3.60
C ALA A 207 -5.62 5.81 4.56
N LEU A 208 -5.45 5.03 5.62
CA LEU A 208 -4.39 5.22 6.62
C LEU A 208 -3.19 4.34 6.26
N ASP A 209 -2.10 4.99 5.88
CA ASP A 209 -0.79 4.36 5.65
C ASP A 209 0.02 4.43 6.95
N PRO A 210 0.21 3.30 7.65
CA PRO A 210 0.89 3.29 8.94
C PRO A 210 2.40 3.49 8.83
N GLN A 211 3.00 3.14 7.68
CA GLN A 211 4.45 3.28 7.47
C GLN A 211 4.78 4.73 7.13
N GLU A 212 4.05 5.35 6.21
CA GLU A 212 4.25 6.78 5.92
C GLU A 212 3.64 7.70 6.98
N ARG A 213 2.91 7.12 7.96
CA ARG A 213 2.13 7.83 8.98
C ARG A 213 1.21 8.87 8.37
N ARG A 214 0.53 8.53 7.26
CA ARG A 214 -0.30 9.45 6.48
C ARG A 214 -1.73 8.95 6.38
N LEU A 215 -2.68 9.81 6.72
CA LEU A 215 -4.09 9.65 6.42
C LEU A 215 -4.40 10.39 5.11
N LEU A 216 -4.51 9.65 4.01
CA LEU A 216 -4.83 10.17 2.69
C LEU A 216 -6.34 10.25 2.51
N TYR A 217 -6.86 11.25 1.82
CA TYR A 217 -8.30 11.32 1.49
C TYR A 217 -8.59 11.69 0.04
N TYR A 218 -9.59 11.03 -0.53
CA TYR A 218 -9.96 11.06 -1.95
C TYR A 218 -11.44 11.41 -2.12
N LYS A 219 -11.84 11.90 -3.30
CA LYS A 219 -13.27 12.09 -3.61
C LYS A 219 -13.91 10.70 -3.78
N ASN A 220 -13.27 9.82 -4.53
CA ASN A 220 -13.67 8.43 -4.73
C ASN A 220 -12.49 7.47 -4.48
N PRO A 221 -12.75 6.19 -4.15
CA PRO A 221 -11.70 5.22 -3.83
C PRO A 221 -10.71 4.93 -4.99
N LEU A 222 -11.15 5.11 -6.23
CA LEU A 222 -10.38 4.86 -7.45
C LEU A 222 -9.86 6.14 -8.11
N ASP A 223 -9.83 7.26 -7.38
CA ASP A 223 -9.23 8.50 -7.89
C ASP A 223 -7.71 8.33 -8.06
N ALA A 224 -7.18 8.92 -9.13
CA ALA A 224 -5.76 8.86 -9.45
C ALA A 224 -4.87 9.61 -8.44
N PHE A 225 -5.39 10.62 -7.75
CA PHE A 225 -4.66 11.44 -6.80
C PHE A 225 -5.52 11.75 -5.58
N GLU A 226 -4.88 11.90 -4.43
CA GLU A 226 -5.54 12.35 -3.22
C GLU A 226 -5.96 13.82 -3.33
N GLN A 227 -7.01 14.18 -2.60
CA GLN A 227 -7.45 15.56 -2.41
C GLN A 227 -6.66 16.26 -1.28
N GLY A 228 -5.93 15.48 -0.49
CA GLY A 228 -5.02 15.94 0.53
C GLY A 228 -4.68 14.81 1.49
N GLN A 229 -3.86 15.15 2.48
CA GLN A 229 -3.27 14.20 3.40
C GLN A 229 -3.06 14.84 4.77
N VAL A 230 -3.02 13.99 5.80
CA VAL A 230 -2.68 14.38 7.17
C VAL A 230 -1.52 13.52 7.61
N PHE A 231 -0.39 14.13 7.96
CA PHE A 231 0.67 13.42 8.65
C PHE A 231 0.26 13.21 10.12
N ILE A 232 0.52 12.04 10.66
CA ILE A 232 0.21 11.66 12.04
C ILE A 232 1.55 11.52 12.78
N GLY A 233 2.02 12.60 13.41
CA GLY A 233 3.26 12.61 14.18
C GLY A 233 3.12 11.91 15.54
N SER A 234 3.91 12.30 16.52
CA SER A 234 3.82 11.76 17.88
C SER A 234 3.12 12.72 18.85
N LYS A 235 2.72 12.23 20.04
CA LYS A 235 2.10 13.07 21.07
C LYS A 235 3.02 14.19 21.54
N GLU A 236 4.32 13.90 21.65
CA GLU A 236 5.35 14.87 22.04
C GLU A 236 5.49 16.00 21.01
N GLN A 237 5.13 15.73 19.75
CA GLN A 237 5.09 16.70 18.67
C GLN A 237 3.74 17.45 18.58
N GLY A 238 2.83 17.28 19.55
CA GLY A 238 1.53 17.96 19.56
C GLY A 238 0.45 17.29 18.69
N TYR A 239 0.59 16.00 18.39
CA TYR A 239 -0.44 15.23 17.69
C TYR A 239 -1.34 14.48 18.67
N GLU A 240 -2.65 14.59 18.50
CA GLU A 240 -3.64 13.91 19.34
C GLU A 240 -4.82 13.41 18.50
N VAL A 241 -5.49 12.36 18.98
CA VAL A 241 -6.67 11.79 18.35
C VAL A 241 -7.72 11.50 19.41
N SER A 242 -8.90 12.09 19.25
CA SER A 242 -10.00 12.02 20.21
C SER A 242 -11.35 11.80 19.52
N GLU A 243 -12.33 11.33 20.27
CA GLU A 243 -13.68 10.99 19.78
C GLU A 243 -14.68 12.15 19.83
N ASP A 244 -14.27 13.29 20.38
CA ASP A 244 -15.11 14.47 20.55
C ASP A 244 -15.19 15.31 19.27
N LEU A 245 -16.26 16.11 19.20
CA LEU A 245 -16.41 17.18 18.22
C LEU A 245 -16.34 18.53 18.95
N PRO A 246 -15.67 19.54 18.36
CA PRO A 246 -15.72 20.89 18.90
C PRO A 246 -17.15 21.39 19.08
N LYS A 247 -17.38 22.18 20.13
CA LYS A 247 -18.69 22.82 20.36
C LYS A 247 -19.05 23.70 19.17
N GLY A 248 -20.31 23.61 18.72
CA GLY A 248 -20.84 24.46 17.65
C GLY A 248 -20.62 23.95 16.22
N ILE A 249 -20.07 22.75 16.03
CA ILE A 249 -20.01 22.09 14.72
C ILE A 249 -21.43 21.86 14.18
N ARG A 250 -21.65 22.24 12.92
CA ARG A 250 -22.92 22.07 12.19
C ARG A 250 -22.66 21.55 10.77
N GLY A 251 -23.70 20.99 10.15
CA GLY A 251 -23.68 20.56 8.76
C GLY A 251 -23.12 19.16 8.50
N ASN A 252 -22.71 18.43 9.53
CA ASN A 252 -22.38 17.00 9.46
C ASN A 252 -23.66 16.15 9.44
N ARG A 253 -23.73 15.17 8.52
CA ARG A 253 -24.83 14.19 8.50
C ARG A 253 -24.57 13.09 9.51
N TRP A 254 -23.33 12.62 9.58
CA TRP A 254 -22.91 11.59 10.52
C TRP A 254 -22.53 12.15 11.88
N LYS A 255 -22.84 11.41 12.95
CA LYS A 255 -22.74 11.90 14.34
C LYS A 255 -21.51 11.41 15.10
N ALA A 256 -21.00 10.23 14.77
CA ALA A 256 -19.83 9.65 15.44
C ALA A 256 -18.56 10.42 15.04
N GLY A 257 -18.01 11.23 15.95
CA GLY A 257 -16.96 12.22 15.65
C GLY A 257 -15.55 11.71 15.85
N ILE A 258 -14.60 12.25 15.09
CA ILE A 258 -13.17 12.09 15.35
C ILE A 258 -12.51 13.45 15.16
N THR A 259 -11.75 13.89 16.15
CA THR A 259 -10.88 15.06 16.05
C THR A 259 -9.43 14.59 16.01
N ILE A 260 -8.72 14.99 14.96
CA ILE A 260 -7.26 14.80 14.84
C ILE A 260 -6.62 16.18 15.02
N VAL A 261 -5.83 16.33 16.08
CA VAL A 261 -5.05 17.54 16.35
C VAL A 261 -3.67 17.39 15.73
N THR A 262 -3.24 18.40 14.99
CA THR A 262 -1.86 18.57 14.53
C THR A 262 -1.34 19.94 14.98
N PRO A 263 -0.02 20.20 14.94
CA PRO A 263 0.55 21.51 15.28
C PRO A 263 -0.04 22.68 14.48
N GLU A 264 -0.41 22.41 13.23
CA GLU A 264 -0.91 23.45 12.32
C GLU A 264 -2.42 23.65 12.43
N ARG A 265 -3.21 22.58 12.63
CA ARG A 265 -4.67 22.67 12.68
C ARG A 265 -5.34 21.43 13.25
N ARG A 266 -6.65 21.54 13.48
CA ARG A 266 -7.54 20.42 13.80
C ARG A 266 -8.28 19.93 12.57
N PHE A 267 -8.32 18.61 12.38
CA PHE A 267 -9.15 17.95 11.39
C PHE A 267 -10.37 17.35 12.07
N ILE A 268 -11.55 17.77 11.63
CA ILE A 268 -12.83 17.29 12.17
C ILE A 268 -13.45 16.34 11.17
N LEU A 269 -13.61 15.09 11.61
CA LEU A 269 -14.14 13.97 10.84
C LEU A 269 -15.39 13.42 11.50
N THR A 270 -16.27 12.81 10.72
CA THR A 270 -17.37 12.00 11.26
C THR A 270 -17.51 10.69 10.50
N CYS A 271 -17.95 9.63 11.19
CA CYS A 271 -18.11 8.26 10.68
C CYS A 271 -19.59 7.87 10.66
N ALA A 272 -19.98 6.98 9.73
CA ALA A 272 -21.39 6.62 9.56
C ALA A 272 -21.98 5.89 10.78
N THR A 273 -21.15 5.13 11.49
CA THR A 273 -21.53 4.41 12.71
C THR A 273 -20.49 4.57 13.81
N GLU A 274 -20.89 4.37 15.07
CA GLU A 274 -19.95 4.31 16.20
C GLU A 274 -18.97 3.14 16.10
N LYS A 275 -19.38 2.03 15.47
CA LYS A 275 -18.48 0.90 15.20
C LYS A 275 -17.32 1.34 14.30
N GLU A 276 -17.63 1.99 13.17
CA GLU A 276 -16.59 2.51 12.28
C GLU A 276 -15.70 3.55 12.97
N GLN A 277 -16.30 4.42 13.79
CA GLN A 277 -15.56 5.41 14.60
C GLN A 277 -14.55 4.73 15.52
N ARG A 278 -14.96 3.70 16.29
CA ARG A 278 -14.07 2.95 17.18
C ARG A 278 -12.91 2.31 16.40
N GLU A 279 -13.19 1.66 15.28
CA GLU A 279 -12.16 1.04 14.44
C GLU A 279 -11.17 2.08 13.86
N TRP A 280 -11.67 3.28 13.48
CA TRP A 280 -10.82 4.38 13.02
C TRP A 280 -9.95 4.94 14.13
N LEU A 281 -10.52 5.17 15.32
CA LEU A 281 -9.78 5.64 16.49
C LEU A 281 -8.69 4.65 16.89
N GLU A 282 -9.00 3.35 16.93
CA GLU A 282 -8.02 2.29 17.22
C GLU A 282 -6.85 2.34 16.22
N SER A 283 -7.16 2.38 14.92
CA SER A 283 -6.13 2.43 13.88
C SER A 283 -5.28 3.71 13.92
N LEU A 284 -5.90 4.86 14.17
CA LEU A 284 -5.19 6.14 14.29
C LEU A 284 -4.32 6.20 15.54
N ARG A 285 -4.82 5.68 16.68
CA ARG A 285 -4.06 5.59 17.94
C ARG A 285 -2.89 4.62 17.82
N ASP A 286 -3.06 3.49 17.13
CA ASP A 286 -1.95 2.57 16.83
C ASP A 286 -0.82 3.30 16.08
N VAL A 287 -1.14 4.04 15.01
CA VAL A 287 -0.13 4.83 14.28
C VAL A 287 0.50 5.91 15.18
N LEU A 288 -0.30 6.61 15.97
CA LEU A 288 0.18 7.65 16.90
C LEU A 288 1.21 7.09 17.91
N CYS A 289 0.97 5.89 18.45
CA CYS A 289 1.81 5.24 19.45
C CYS A 289 3.07 4.56 18.88
N ARG A 290 3.16 4.34 17.56
CA ARG A 290 4.37 3.74 16.95
C ARG A 290 5.55 4.71 17.09
N PRO A 291 6.76 4.22 17.42
CA PRO A 291 7.95 5.06 17.40
C PRO A 291 8.25 5.53 15.97
N LEU A 292 8.80 6.74 15.84
CA LEU A 292 9.38 7.19 14.57
C LEU A 292 10.64 6.35 14.34
N THR A 293 10.67 5.54 13.28
CA THR A 293 11.89 4.80 12.92
C THR A 293 12.70 5.62 11.92
N PRO A 294 14.03 5.40 11.82
CA PRO A 294 14.87 6.09 10.83
C PRO A 294 14.36 5.93 9.39
N LEU A 295 13.78 4.76 9.08
CA LEU A 295 13.15 4.46 7.78
C LEU A 295 11.82 5.21 7.55
N HIS A 296 11.18 5.70 8.61
CA HIS A 296 9.94 6.48 8.55
C HIS A 296 10.17 7.98 8.39
N VAL A 297 11.41 8.49 8.49
CA VAL A 297 11.68 9.92 8.37
C VAL A 297 11.40 10.35 6.93
N PRO A 298 10.31 11.09 6.66
CA PRO A 298 10.22 11.79 5.40
C PRO A 298 11.33 12.84 5.43
N THR A 299 12.00 13.07 4.31
CA THR A 299 12.71 14.34 4.06
C THR A 299 11.69 15.48 4.20
N ALA A 300 11.47 15.93 5.42
CA ALA A 300 10.64 17.02 5.85
C ALA A 300 11.48 17.89 6.80
N VAL A 301 12.62 18.33 6.29
CA VAL A 301 13.38 19.45 6.84
C VAL A 301 13.80 20.32 5.65
N THR A 302 12.82 20.94 4.99
CA THR A 302 12.95 22.18 4.18
C THR A 302 11.55 22.58 3.67
N GLU A 303 10.62 22.87 4.57
CA GLU A 303 9.51 23.79 4.25
C GLU A 303 9.42 24.84 5.37
N SER A 304 10.55 25.46 5.68
CA SER A 304 10.57 26.81 6.25
C SER A 304 10.85 27.79 5.11
N GLY A 305 9.89 28.69 4.86
CA GLY A 305 10.10 29.87 4.02
C GLY A 305 9.51 29.80 2.62
N CYS A 306 8.18 29.93 2.52
CA CYS A 306 7.61 30.88 1.56
C CYS A 306 6.17 31.22 1.97
N SER A 307 6.07 32.19 2.87
CA SER A 307 4.85 32.98 3.02
C SER A 307 4.76 33.86 1.77
N SER A 308 3.92 33.49 0.82
CA SER A 308 3.53 34.39 -0.26
C SER A 308 2.41 35.30 0.24
N ARG A 309 2.75 36.58 0.32
CA ARG A 309 1.85 37.74 0.28
C ARG A 309 0.83 37.63 -0.84
#